data_AF-A0A4Y3K8T7-F1
#
_entry.id   AF-A0A4Y3K8T7-F1
#
_cell.length_a   1.000
_cell.length_b   1.000
_cell.length_c   1.000
_cell.angle_alpha   90.00
_cell.angle_beta   90.00
_cell.angle_gamma   90.00
#
_symmetry.space_group_name_H-M   'P 1'
#
loop_
_entity.id
_entity.type
_entity.pdbx_description
1 polymer ?
#
loop_
_entity_poly.entity_id
_entity_poly.type
_entity_poly.pdbx_seq_one_letter_code
_entity_poly.pdbx_strand_id
1 'polypeptide(L)'
;MTPGALLARVLGAVEPPVTPDAETARRWAVEELASPEYQDRRSVLERLLEWLQRQFSDMQGVSLDGPVVALVLVGAVALALLVAWWVAGPVRSGRASATRTVLDHDDTRTAAQLRAAADAAARAGDWTTAVLERFRAVVRDLEERAVLDERPGRTAHEATLDAGARLPDVAAELVAGGTLFDDVAYGGRTATRVDDDRLRALVVAVGAARPTAPAGTAHHGSVAVPR
;
A
#
# COMPACT_ATOMS: atom_id res chain seq x y z
N MET A 1 5.83 75.24 27.72
CA MET A 1 4.84 75.32 28.82
C MET A 1 4.30 73.92 29.08
N THR A 2 4.60 73.42 30.27
CA THR A 2 4.12 72.19 30.94
C THR A 2 2.59 72.24 31.20
N PRO A 3 1.95 71.25 31.86
CA PRO A 3 1.81 69.81 31.56
C PRO A 3 0.35 69.32 31.88
N GLY A 4 0.09 68.00 31.88
CA GLY A 4 -1.07 67.39 32.57
C GLY A 4 -1.65 66.19 31.82
N ALA A 5 -1.18 64.96 32.06
CA ALA A 5 -1.61 64.05 33.16
C ALA A 5 -3.12 63.79 33.11
N LEU A 6 -3.68 62.58 33.20
CA LEU A 6 -3.24 61.26 33.62
C LEU A 6 -4.48 60.38 33.35
N LEU A 7 -4.35 59.16 32.82
CA LEU A 7 -4.97 57.99 33.45
C LEU A 7 -4.62 56.71 32.68
N ALA A 8 -3.79 55.93 33.38
CA ALA A 8 -3.48 54.55 33.12
C ALA A 8 -4.72 53.70 32.82
N ARG A 9 -4.60 52.83 31.82
CA ARG A 9 -5.20 51.50 31.92
C ARG A 9 -4.14 50.48 31.56
N VAL A 10 -3.59 49.90 32.62
CA VAL A 10 -2.83 48.65 32.61
C VAL A 10 -3.70 47.59 31.93
N LEU A 11 -3.30 47.15 30.74
CA LEU A 11 -3.69 45.86 30.20
C LEU A 11 -2.38 45.17 29.86
N GLY A 12 -1.96 44.30 30.78
CA GLY A 12 -0.83 43.41 30.55
C GLY A 12 -1.03 42.66 29.24
N ALA A 13 0.08 42.47 28.52
CA ALA A 13 0.16 41.50 27.46
C ALA A 13 -0.17 40.12 28.05
N VAL A 14 -1.43 39.69 27.90
CA VAL A 14 -1.81 38.30 28.07
C VAL A 14 -1.72 37.72 26.67
N GLU A 15 -0.56 37.16 26.34
CA GLU A 15 -0.45 36.18 25.28
C GLU A 15 -1.50 35.08 25.57
N PRO A 16 -2.43 34.80 24.64
CA PRO A 16 -3.44 33.77 24.89
C PRO A 16 -2.73 32.43 25.07
N PRO A 17 -3.00 31.67 26.15
CA PRO A 17 -2.37 30.37 26.36
C PRO A 17 -2.71 29.45 25.18
N VAL A 18 -1.68 29.01 24.46
CA VAL A 18 -1.77 28.14 23.27
C VAL A 18 -2.03 26.69 23.67
N THR A 19 -3.10 26.46 24.42
CA THR A 19 -3.72 25.15 24.64
C THR A 19 -5.22 25.39 24.86
N PRO A 20 -6.10 25.04 23.90
CA PRO A 20 -7.53 25.18 24.11
C PRO A 20 -7.97 24.31 25.29
N ASP A 21 -8.93 24.79 26.09
CA ASP A 21 -9.58 23.97 27.10
C ASP A 21 -10.28 22.77 26.44
N ALA A 22 -10.45 21.68 27.20
CA ALA A 22 -10.94 20.41 26.67
C ALA A 22 -12.31 20.50 25.98
N GLU A 23 -13.14 21.46 26.37
CA GLU A 23 -14.46 21.68 25.80
C GLU A 23 -14.38 22.45 24.48
N THR A 24 -13.52 23.46 24.41
CA THR A 24 -13.19 24.16 23.16
C THR A 24 -12.51 23.26 22.13
N ALA A 25 -11.57 22.40 22.55
CA ALA A 25 -10.95 21.42 21.68
C ALA A 25 -11.99 20.43 21.10
N ARG A 26 -12.96 20.01 21.92
CA ARG A 26 -14.03 19.09 21.50
C ARG A 26 -14.99 19.76 20.51
N ARG A 27 -15.33 21.03 20.72
CA ARG A 27 -16.18 21.82 19.82
C ARG A 27 -15.49 22.07 18.48
N TRP A 28 -14.21 22.46 18.49
CA TRP A 28 -13.42 22.64 17.26
C TRP A 28 -13.26 21.32 16.48
N ALA A 29 -13.08 20.19 17.16
CA ALA A 29 -13.04 18.88 16.49
C ALA A 29 -14.39 18.51 15.84
N VAL A 30 -15.51 18.87 16.46
CA VAL A 30 -16.85 18.63 15.88
C VAL A 30 -17.11 19.56 14.70
N GLU A 31 -16.67 20.82 14.77
CA GLU A 31 -16.77 21.81 13.69
C GLU A 31 -15.95 21.38 12.46
N GLU A 32 -14.72 20.89 12.68
CA GLU A 32 -13.83 20.41 11.61
C GLU A 32 -14.34 19.11 10.96
N LEU A 33 -14.92 18.19 11.75
CA LEU A 33 -15.55 16.97 11.21
C LEU A 33 -16.86 17.27 10.47
N ALA A 34 -17.46 18.45 10.68
CA ALA A 34 -18.63 18.93 9.95
C ALA A 34 -18.26 19.73 8.68
N SER A 35 -16.96 19.98 8.43
CA SER A 35 -16.49 20.68 7.23
C SER A 35 -16.90 19.93 5.95
N PRO A 36 -17.75 20.53 5.09
CA PRO A 36 -18.24 19.90 3.85
C PRO A 36 -17.18 19.76 2.76
N GLU A 37 -15.92 20.12 3.02
CA GLU A 37 -14.84 20.17 2.03
C GLU A 37 -14.42 18.80 1.48
N TYR A 38 -14.93 17.70 2.07
CA TYR A 38 -14.79 16.34 1.55
C TYR A 38 -16.09 15.76 0.94
N GLN A 39 -17.01 16.61 0.48
CA GLN A 39 -18.28 16.19 -0.14
C GLN A 39 -18.35 16.36 -1.66
N ASP A 40 -17.24 16.54 -2.39
CA ASP A 40 -17.27 16.26 -3.83
C ASP A 40 -17.17 14.74 -4.07
N ARG A 41 -18.18 14.01 -3.57
CA ARG A 41 -18.40 12.58 -3.81
C ARG A 41 -19.13 12.37 -5.13
N ARG A 42 -18.75 13.03 -6.22
CA ARG A 42 -19.13 12.49 -7.53
C ARG A 42 -18.35 11.22 -7.72
N SER A 43 -19.07 10.10 -7.75
CA SER A 43 -18.43 8.81 -8.01
C SER A 43 -17.72 8.89 -9.36
N VAL A 44 -16.50 8.36 -9.45
CA VAL A 44 -15.77 8.23 -10.73
C VAL A 44 -16.65 7.50 -11.77
N LEU A 45 -17.53 6.63 -11.27
CA LEU A 45 -18.57 5.93 -12.02
C LEU A 45 -19.60 6.88 -12.65
N GLU A 46 -20.15 7.86 -11.91
CA GLU A 46 -21.08 8.85 -12.47
C GLU A 46 -20.42 9.71 -13.54
N ARG A 47 -19.19 10.16 -13.33
CA ARG A 47 -18.45 10.91 -14.35
C ARG A 47 -18.23 10.08 -15.62
N LEU A 48 -17.96 8.78 -15.46
CA LEU A 48 -17.82 7.84 -16.57
C LEU A 48 -19.16 7.60 -17.31
N LEU A 49 -20.25 7.40 -16.56
CA LEU A 49 -21.59 7.17 -17.12
C LEU A 49 -22.10 8.40 -17.87
N GLU A 50 -21.85 9.59 -17.34
CA GLU A 50 -22.22 10.85 -17.97
C GLU A 50 -21.40 11.09 -19.25
N TRP A 51 -20.10 10.79 -19.23
CA TRP A 51 -19.28 10.82 -20.44
C TRP A 51 -19.80 9.83 -21.51
N LEU A 52 -20.17 8.61 -21.10
CA LEU A 52 -20.70 7.60 -22.01
C LEU A 52 -22.03 8.02 -22.63
N GLN A 53 -22.94 8.58 -21.83
CA GLN A 53 -24.24 9.08 -22.32
C GLN A 53 -24.09 10.22 -23.32
N ARG A 54 -23.16 11.16 -23.08
CA ARG A 54 -22.85 12.23 -24.05
C ARG A 54 -22.40 11.64 -25.38
N GLN A 55 -21.53 10.65 -25.34
CA GLN A 55 -20.98 10.06 -26.55
C GLN A 55 -22.01 9.29 -27.40
N PHE A 56 -22.97 8.61 -26.75
CA PHE A 56 -24.10 8.01 -27.46
C PHE A 56 -25.03 9.06 -28.06
N SER A 57 -25.25 10.17 -27.36
CA SER A 57 -26.14 11.25 -27.82
C SER A 57 -25.58 11.97 -29.05
N ASP A 58 -24.27 12.20 -29.09
CA ASP A 58 -23.59 12.83 -30.23
C ASP A 58 -23.58 11.97 -31.50
N MET A 59 -23.83 10.66 -31.38
CA MET A 59 -23.84 9.73 -32.52
C MET A 59 -25.23 9.54 -33.17
N GLN A 60 -26.32 10.03 -32.57
CA GLN A 60 -27.70 9.78 -33.04
C GLN A 60 -28.11 10.55 -34.33
N GLY A 61 -27.16 11.07 -35.10
CA GLY A 61 -27.43 11.85 -36.33
C GLY A 61 -26.62 11.45 -37.56
N VAL A 62 -25.79 10.41 -37.50
CA VAL A 62 -24.87 10.06 -38.60
C VAL A 62 -25.31 8.75 -39.28
N SER A 63 -25.89 8.86 -40.47
CA SER A 63 -26.16 7.73 -41.35
C SER A 63 -24.83 7.21 -41.94
N LEU A 64 -24.19 6.29 -41.21
CA LEU A 64 -22.95 5.63 -41.63
C LEU A 64 -23.26 4.30 -42.31
N ASP A 65 -22.57 4.02 -43.42
CA ASP A 65 -22.60 2.71 -44.09
C ASP A 65 -22.16 1.58 -43.14
N GLY A 66 -22.81 0.42 -43.23
CA GLY A 66 -22.60 -0.73 -42.33
C GLY A 66 -21.14 -1.15 -42.06
N PRO A 67 -20.22 -1.13 -43.05
CA PRO A 67 -18.81 -1.43 -42.81
C PRO A 67 -18.10 -0.37 -41.96
N VAL A 68 -18.48 0.90 -42.10
CA VAL A 68 -17.92 2.02 -41.33
C VAL A 68 -18.39 1.93 -39.88
N VAL A 69 -19.66 1.58 -39.66
CA VAL A 69 -20.20 1.32 -38.32
C VAL A 69 -19.44 0.18 -37.65
N ALA A 70 -19.19 -0.92 -38.36
CA ALA A 70 -18.45 -2.06 -37.82
C ALA A 70 -17.01 -1.68 -37.43
N LEU A 71 -16.30 -0.92 -38.27
CA LEU A 71 -14.93 -0.46 -37.99
C LEU A 71 -14.88 0.46 -36.76
N VAL A 72 -15.81 1.42 -36.67
CA VAL A 72 -15.92 2.34 -35.53
C VAL A 72 -16.21 1.56 -34.24
N LEU A 73 -17.11 0.57 -34.30
CA LEU A 73 -17.47 -0.24 -33.13
C LEU A 73 -16.27 -1.06 -32.64
N VAL A 74 -15.53 -1.71 -33.55
CA VAL A 74 -14.31 -2.45 -33.21
C VAL A 74 -13.25 -1.52 -32.62
N GLY A 75 -13.05 -0.34 -33.22
CA GLY A 75 -12.13 0.67 -32.71
C GLY A 75 -12.51 1.17 -31.31
N ALA A 76 -13.80 1.40 -31.06
CA ALA A 76 -14.31 1.81 -29.76
C ALA A 76 -14.14 0.71 -28.71
N VAL A 77 -14.41 -0.56 -29.05
CA VAL A 77 -14.16 -1.70 -28.14
C VAL A 77 -12.67 -1.86 -27.86
N ALA A 78 -11.81 -1.78 -28.88
CA ALA A 78 -10.37 -1.86 -28.70
C ALA A 78 -9.84 -0.72 -27.81
N LEU A 79 -10.32 0.51 -28.01
CA LEU A 79 -9.98 1.67 -27.18
C LEU A 79 -10.50 1.50 -25.75
N ALA A 80 -11.74 1.03 -25.57
CA ALA A 80 -12.31 0.76 -24.25
C ALA A 80 -11.53 -0.33 -23.51
N LEU A 81 -11.12 -1.41 -24.20
CA LEU A 81 -10.28 -2.46 -23.64
C LEU A 81 -8.87 -1.93 -23.30
N LEU A 82 -8.32 -1.05 -24.13
CA LEU A 82 -7.03 -0.42 -23.88
C LEU A 82 -7.08 0.52 -22.68
N VAL A 83 -8.11 1.36 -22.57
CA VAL A 83 -8.36 2.22 -21.41
C VAL A 83 -8.65 1.38 -20.17
N ALA A 84 -9.48 0.34 -20.28
CA ALA A 84 -9.75 -0.58 -19.18
C ALA A 84 -8.47 -1.26 -18.71
N TRP A 85 -7.60 -1.69 -19.62
CA TRP A 85 -6.29 -2.27 -19.28
C TRP A 85 -5.35 -1.24 -18.64
N TRP A 86 -5.33 0.00 -19.15
CA TRP A 86 -4.49 1.08 -18.63
C TRP A 86 -4.96 1.57 -17.25
N VAL A 87 -6.27 1.59 -17.01
CA VAL A 87 -6.90 2.00 -15.75
C VAL A 87 -6.91 0.86 -14.72
N ALA A 88 -7.19 -0.37 -15.16
CA ALA A 88 -7.22 -1.53 -14.28
C ALA A 88 -5.82 -1.93 -13.82
N GLY A 89 -4.78 -1.65 -14.62
CA GLY A 89 -3.45 -2.21 -14.40
C GLY A 89 -3.49 -3.75 -14.27
N PRO A 90 -2.37 -4.42 -14.05
CA PRO A 90 -2.40 -5.77 -13.49
C PRO A 90 -2.99 -5.65 -12.08
N VAL A 91 -4.31 -5.82 -11.97
CA VAL A 91 -5.10 -5.92 -10.73
C VAL A 91 -4.52 -5.07 -9.59
N ARG A 92 -4.86 -3.77 -9.57
CA ARG A 92 -4.72 -2.96 -8.36
C ARG A 92 -5.61 -3.54 -7.24
N SER A 93 -5.16 -4.60 -6.59
CA SER A 93 -5.53 -4.99 -5.22
C SER A 93 -4.91 -3.96 -4.27
N GLY A 94 -5.47 -2.76 -4.33
CA GLY A 94 -5.10 -1.63 -3.51
C GLY A 94 -6.34 -0.84 -3.13
N ARG A 95 -7.47 -1.53 -2.88
CA ARG A 95 -8.45 -0.94 -1.96
C ARG A 95 -7.85 -1.11 -0.59
N ALA A 96 -7.39 0.01 -0.05
CA ALA A 96 -6.91 0.19 1.30
C ALA A 96 -7.64 -0.72 2.30
N SER A 97 -7.05 -1.88 2.57
CA SER A 97 -7.25 -2.54 3.84
C SER A 97 -6.55 -1.63 4.84
N ALA A 98 -7.28 -1.14 5.84
CA ALA A 98 -6.71 -0.35 6.93
C ALA A 98 -5.69 -1.14 7.79
N THR A 99 -5.34 -2.37 7.38
CA THR A 99 -4.40 -3.26 8.05
C THR A 99 -3.12 -3.35 7.22
N ARG A 100 -1.96 -3.16 7.86
CA ARG A 100 -0.62 -3.12 7.25
C ARG A 100 -0.11 -4.52 6.84
N THR A 101 -0.89 -5.28 6.10
CA THR A 101 -0.63 -6.69 5.75
C THR A 101 0.24 -6.81 4.50
N VAL A 102 1.25 -7.68 4.52
CA VAL A 102 2.06 -7.95 3.30
C VAL A 102 1.28 -8.76 2.29
N LEU A 103 0.72 -9.87 2.76
CA LEU A 103 -0.14 -10.75 1.99
C LEU A 103 -1.58 -10.48 2.43
N ASP A 104 -2.45 -10.24 1.46
CA ASP A 104 -3.89 -10.13 1.72
C ASP A 104 -4.43 -11.49 2.16
N HIS A 105 -5.52 -11.49 2.93
CA HIS A 105 -6.12 -12.72 3.48
C HIS A 105 -6.46 -13.77 2.41
N ASP A 106 -6.89 -13.29 1.24
CA ASP A 106 -7.34 -14.14 0.13
C ASP A 106 -6.26 -14.31 -0.97
N ASP A 107 -5.03 -13.86 -0.73
CA ASP A 107 -3.96 -13.97 -1.73
C ASP A 107 -3.38 -15.38 -1.80
N THR A 108 -3.93 -16.18 -2.71
CA THR A 108 -3.55 -17.59 -2.95
C THR A 108 -2.41 -17.76 -3.96
N ARG A 109 -1.77 -16.66 -4.40
CA ARG A 109 -0.69 -16.71 -5.37
C ARG A 109 0.57 -17.31 -4.76
N THR A 110 1.22 -18.18 -5.53
CA THR A 110 2.55 -18.74 -5.22
C THR A 110 3.64 -17.69 -5.32
N ALA A 111 4.79 -17.95 -4.69
CA ALA A 111 5.96 -17.09 -4.79
C ALA A 111 6.41 -16.91 -6.26
N ALA A 112 6.28 -17.96 -7.09
CA ALA A 112 6.59 -17.89 -8.52
C ALA A 112 5.64 -16.94 -9.29
N GLN A 113 4.34 -16.97 -9.00
CA GLN A 113 3.36 -16.08 -9.61
C GLN A 113 3.58 -14.62 -9.21
N LEU A 114 3.89 -14.38 -7.93
CA LEU A 114 4.23 -13.04 -7.42
C LEU A 114 5.51 -12.50 -8.08
N ARG A 115 6.55 -13.32 -8.26
CA ARG A 115 7.76 -12.93 -9.02
C ARG A 115 7.44 -12.59 -10.48
N ALA A 116 6.60 -13.39 -11.13
CA ALA A 116 6.21 -13.14 -12.51
C ALA A 116 5.43 -11.82 -12.66
N ALA A 117 4.56 -11.49 -11.69
CA ALA A 117 3.86 -10.22 -11.62
C ALA A 117 4.84 -9.04 -11.42
N ALA A 118 5.79 -9.18 -10.50
CA ALA A 118 6.85 -8.19 -10.28
C ALA A 118 7.67 -7.92 -11.55
N ASP A 119 8.05 -8.97 -12.28
CA ASP A 119 8.81 -8.83 -13.52
C ASP A 119 7.99 -8.21 -14.65
N ALA A 120 6.68 -8.47 -14.71
CA ALA A 120 5.79 -7.81 -15.66
C ALA A 120 5.68 -6.30 -15.37
N ALA A 121 5.52 -5.93 -14.10
CA ALA A 121 5.49 -4.52 -13.67
C ALA A 121 6.81 -3.80 -13.99
N ALA A 122 7.96 -4.43 -13.69
CA ALA A 122 9.27 -3.88 -14.02
C ALA A 122 9.47 -3.64 -15.53
N ARG A 123 9.02 -4.59 -16.38
CA ARG A 123 9.04 -4.41 -17.85
C ARG A 123 8.17 -3.26 -18.34
N ALA A 124 7.07 -2.98 -17.64
CA ALA A 124 6.20 -1.85 -17.92
C ALA A 124 6.72 -0.52 -17.35
N GLY A 125 7.83 -0.53 -16.60
CA GLY A 125 8.37 0.65 -15.90
C GLY A 125 7.60 1.01 -14.63
N ASP A 126 6.68 0.16 -14.17
CA ASP A 126 5.97 0.31 -12.90
C ASP A 126 6.81 -0.30 -11.76
N TRP A 127 7.80 0.46 -11.31
CA TRP A 127 8.73 0.03 -10.26
C TRP A 127 8.06 -0.12 -8.89
N THR A 128 7.01 0.67 -8.62
CA THR A 128 6.25 0.59 -7.36
C THR A 128 5.58 -0.78 -7.24
N THR A 129 4.82 -1.19 -8.27
CA THR A 129 4.21 -2.52 -8.28
C THR A 129 5.27 -3.62 -8.29
N ALA A 130 6.37 -3.44 -9.03
CA ALA A 130 7.47 -4.42 -9.05
C ALA A 130 8.05 -4.69 -7.65
N VAL A 131 8.35 -3.63 -6.89
CA VAL A 131 8.91 -3.74 -5.53
C VAL A 131 7.91 -4.42 -4.57
N LEU A 132 6.64 -4.00 -4.61
CA LEU A 132 5.61 -4.57 -3.73
C LEU A 132 5.40 -6.06 -3.99
N GLU A 133 5.22 -6.46 -5.24
CA GLU A 133 5.00 -7.85 -5.63
C GLU A 133 6.25 -8.71 -5.36
N ARG A 134 7.46 -8.15 -5.53
CA ARG A 134 8.70 -8.89 -5.26
C ARG A 134 8.90 -9.15 -3.76
N PHE A 135 8.58 -8.19 -2.89
CA PHE A 135 8.64 -8.42 -1.45
C PHE A 135 7.59 -9.43 -0.98
N ARG A 136 6.35 -9.34 -1.51
CA ARG A 136 5.31 -10.37 -1.29
C ARG A 136 5.80 -11.75 -1.69
N ALA A 137 6.49 -11.85 -2.83
CA ALA A 137 7.08 -13.11 -3.27
C ALA A 137 8.15 -13.65 -2.32
N VAL A 138 8.97 -12.78 -1.70
CA VAL A 138 9.94 -13.18 -0.67
C VAL A 138 9.22 -13.78 0.54
N VAL A 139 8.18 -13.12 1.05
CA VAL A 139 7.43 -13.63 2.20
C VAL A 139 6.73 -14.94 1.88
N ARG A 140 6.09 -15.04 0.69
CA ARG A 140 5.46 -16.29 0.25
C ARG A 140 6.47 -17.44 0.06
N ASP A 141 7.68 -17.15 -0.44
CA ASP A 141 8.74 -18.17 -0.58
C ASP A 141 9.21 -18.70 0.78
N LEU A 142 9.31 -17.82 1.77
CA LEU A 142 9.65 -18.18 3.15
C LEU A 142 8.56 -19.05 3.80
N GLU A 143 7.28 -18.80 3.50
CA GLU A 143 6.16 -19.65 3.93
C GLU A 143 6.15 -21.00 3.20
N GLU A 144 6.29 -21.01 1.87
CA GLU A 144 6.36 -22.23 1.05
C GLU A 144 7.51 -23.17 1.49
N ARG A 145 8.62 -22.59 1.95
CA ARG A 145 9.78 -23.32 2.48
C ARG A 145 9.70 -23.66 3.96
N ALA A 146 8.57 -23.36 4.63
CA ALA A 146 8.37 -23.54 6.07
C ALA A 146 9.43 -22.84 6.95
N VAL A 147 10.04 -21.77 6.45
CA VAL A 147 10.88 -20.88 7.27
C VAL A 147 10.00 -20.03 8.19
N LEU A 148 8.88 -19.57 7.62
CA LEU A 148 7.79 -18.89 8.31
C LEU A 148 6.54 -19.77 8.35
N ASP A 149 5.80 -19.74 9.44
CA ASP A 149 4.47 -20.35 9.49
C ASP A 149 3.48 -19.51 8.66
N GLU A 150 2.63 -20.13 7.85
CA GLU A 150 1.60 -19.41 7.08
C GLU A 150 0.56 -18.80 8.02
N ARG A 151 0.43 -17.48 8.02
CA ARG A 151 -0.49 -16.74 8.90
C ARG A 151 -1.12 -15.57 8.16
N PRO A 152 -2.46 -15.54 8.02
CA PRO A 152 -3.12 -14.40 7.43
C PRO A 152 -2.90 -13.14 8.27
N GLY A 153 -2.76 -12.00 7.61
CA GLY A 153 -2.63 -10.71 8.29
C GLY A 153 -1.23 -10.38 8.80
N ARG A 154 -0.22 -11.19 8.50
CA ARG A 154 1.18 -10.89 8.85
C ARG A 154 1.64 -9.57 8.21
N THR A 155 2.22 -8.70 9.03
CA THR A 155 2.81 -7.44 8.57
C THR A 155 4.24 -7.63 8.03
N ALA A 156 4.77 -6.65 7.30
CA ALA A 156 6.11 -6.72 6.73
C ALA A 156 7.17 -6.80 7.81
N HIS A 157 7.00 -5.97 8.83
CA HIS A 157 7.90 -5.93 9.96
C HIS A 157 7.97 -7.29 10.68
N GLU A 158 6.83 -7.88 11.02
CA GLU A 158 6.77 -9.21 11.65
C GLU A 158 7.39 -10.29 10.76
N ALA A 159 7.12 -10.27 9.45
CA ALA A 159 7.72 -11.22 8.51
C ALA A 159 9.25 -11.14 8.54
N THR A 160 9.81 -9.93 8.52
CA THR A 160 11.27 -9.74 8.51
C THR A 160 11.93 -10.12 9.83
N LEU A 161 11.27 -9.86 10.96
CA LEU A 161 11.79 -10.25 12.28
C LEU A 161 11.77 -11.77 12.46
N ASP A 162 10.63 -12.41 12.18
CA ASP A 162 10.48 -13.87 12.29
C ASP A 162 11.46 -14.59 11.34
N ALA A 163 11.57 -14.11 10.09
CA ALA A 163 12.47 -14.70 9.10
C ALA A 163 13.93 -14.44 9.44
N GLY A 164 14.28 -13.24 9.92
CA GLY A 164 15.64 -12.89 10.33
C GLY A 164 16.14 -13.73 11.50
N ALA A 165 15.26 -14.11 12.44
CA ALA A 165 15.59 -15.03 13.51
C ALA A 165 15.94 -16.45 13.01
N ARG A 166 15.39 -16.86 11.86
CA ARG A 166 15.64 -18.16 11.21
C ARG A 166 16.80 -18.11 10.22
N LEU A 167 17.04 -16.94 9.62
CA LEU A 167 18.02 -16.69 8.56
C LEU A 167 18.93 -15.50 8.95
N PRO A 168 19.80 -15.66 9.96
CA PRO A 168 20.62 -14.56 10.48
C PRO A 168 21.53 -13.91 9.44
N ASP A 169 22.03 -14.70 8.48
CA ASP A 169 22.94 -14.24 7.42
C ASP A 169 22.31 -13.22 6.45
N VAL A 170 20.98 -13.16 6.38
CA VAL A 170 20.24 -12.25 5.50
C VAL A 170 19.24 -11.37 6.27
N ALA A 171 19.37 -11.32 7.60
CA ALA A 171 18.41 -10.64 8.46
C ALA A 171 18.41 -9.12 8.22
N ALA A 172 19.58 -8.52 7.99
CA ALA A 172 19.68 -7.08 7.72
C ALA A 172 19.02 -6.71 6.39
N GLU A 173 19.22 -7.53 5.36
CA GLU A 173 18.63 -7.37 4.04
C GLU A 173 17.12 -7.59 4.06
N LEU A 174 16.63 -8.55 4.85
CA LEU A 174 15.21 -8.75 5.08
C LEU A 174 14.58 -7.50 5.70
N VAL A 175 15.16 -6.97 6.79
CA VAL A 175 14.67 -5.74 7.44
C VAL A 175 14.67 -4.57 6.46
N ALA A 176 15.75 -4.36 5.71
CA ALA A 176 15.83 -3.30 4.71
C ALA A 176 14.76 -3.46 3.61
N GLY A 177 14.48 -4.70 3.17
CA GLY A 177 13.42 -5.01 2.22
C GLY A 177 12.02 -4.72 2.78
N GLY A 178 11.78 -5.07 4.05
CA GLY A 178 10.51 -4.78 4.72
C GLY A 178 10.27 -3.29 4.95
N THR A 179 11.30 -2.53 5.31
CA THR A 179 11.22 -1.06 5.40
C THR A 179 10.90 -0.45 4.05
N LEU A 180 11.58 -0.89 2.98
CA LEU A 180 11.29 -0.42 1.62
C LEU A 180 9.84 -0.74 1.21
N PHE A 181 9.34 -1.94 1.53
CA PHE A 181 7.94 -2.29 1.29
C PHE A 181 6.98 -1.36 2.02
N ASP A 182 7.20 -1.12 3.32
CA ASP A 182 6.34 -0.25 4.13
C ASP A 182 6.35 1.20 3.62
N ASP A 183 7.52 1.73 3.26
CA ASP A 183 7.67 3.08 2.71
C ASP A 183 6.89 3.25 1.40
N VAL A 184 6.90 2.23 0.55
CA VAL A 184 6.23 2.26 -0.76
C VAL A 184 4.73 2.00 -0.62
N ALA A 185 4.33 1.02 0.19
CA ALA A 185 2.94 0.63 0.38
C ALA A 185 2.15 1.67 1.18
N TYR A 186 2.76 2.26 2.21
CA TYR A 186 2.09 3.12 3.19
C TYR A 186 2.73 4.49 3.36
N GLY A 187 4.02 4.64 3.06
CA GLY A 187 4.77 5.89 3.22
C GLY A 187 4.67 6.87 2.04
N GLY A 188 3.96 6.51 0.97
CA GLY A 188 3.81 7.36 -0.23
C GLY A 188 5.08 7.50 -1.08
N ARG A 189 6.13 6.71 -0.79
CA ARG A 189 7.37 6.72 -1.55
C ARG A 189 7.16 6.08 -2.92
N THR A 190 7.62 6.76 -3.98
CA THR A 190 7.70 6.15 -5.32
C THR A 190 8.96 5.29 -5.42
N ALA A 191 8.81 4.02 -5.80
CA ALA A 191 9.95 3.12 -5.96
C ALA A 191 10.72 3.39 -7.25
N THR A 192 11.99 3.00 -7.28
CA THR A 192 12.87 3.15 -8.43
C THR A 192 13.38 1.80 -8.94
N ARG A 193 14.02 1.79 -10.12
CA ARG A 193 14.73 0.60 -10.62
C ARG A 193 15.77 0.07 -9.62
N VAL A 194 16.49 0.98 -8.95
CA VAL A 194 17.49 0.61 -7.94
C VAL A 194 16.85 -0.13 -6.77
N ASP A 195 15.61 0.22 -6.42
CA ASP A 195 14.85 -0.46 -5.37
C ASP A 195 14.41 -1.87 -5.81
N ASP A 196 13.97 -2.04 -7.06
CA ASP A 196 13.68 -3.38 -7.63
C ASP A 196 14.94 -4.25 -7.67
N ASP A 197 16.08 -3.71 -8.09
CA ASP A 197 17.36 -4.42 -8.15
C ASP A 197 17.80 -4.90 -6.75
N ARG A 198 17.62 -4.08 -5.71
CA ARG A 198 17.86 -4.47 -4.31
C ARG A 198 16.98 -5.64 -3.89
N LEU A 199 15.69 -5.61 -4.21
CA LEU A 199 14.81 -6.73 -3.88
C LEU A 199 15.09 -7.98 -4.73
N ARG A 200 15.60 -7.84 -5.96
CA ARG A 200 16.09 -8.99 -6.75
C ARG A 200 17.27 -9.66 -6.05
N ALA A 201 18.22 -8.86 -5.55
CA ALA A 201 19.33 -9.39 -4.76
C ALA A 201 18.84 -10.09 -3.49
N LEU A 202 17.84 -9.52 -2.80
CA LEU A 202 17.22 -10.16 -1.63
C LEU A 202 16.59 -11.52 -1.98
N VAL A 203 15.85 -11.62 -3.08
CA VAL A 203 15.25 -12.89 -3.53
C VAL A 203 16.33 -13.97 -3.72
N VAL A 204 17.45 -13.62 -4.33
CA VAL A 204 18.58 -14.55 -4.54
C VAL A 204 19.19 -14.96 -3.19
N ALA A 205 19.44 -13.99 -2.31
CA ALA A 205 20.03 -14.23 -1.00
C ALA A 205 19.15 -15.14 -0.12
N VAL A 206 17.85 -14.85 -0.03
CA VAL A 206 16.87 -15.67 0.69
C VAL A 206 16.76 -17.08 0.10
N GLY A 207 16.77 -17.20 -1.23
CA GLY A 207 16.75 -18.49 -1.91
C GLY A 207 17.96 -19.36 -1.58
N ALA A 208 19.14 -18.76 -1.45
CA ALA A 208 20.39 -19.45 -1.11
C ALA A 208 20.55 -19.73 0.39
N ALA A 209 19.93 -18.93 1.26
CA ALA A 209 20.08 -19.03 2.71
C ALA A 209 19.49 -20.34 3.26
N ARG A 210 20.16 -20.90 4.27
CA ARG A 210 19.72 -22.11 4.98
C ARG A 210 19.17 -21.73 6.37
N PRO A 211 17.96 -22.19 6.74
CA PRO A 211 17.43 -21.94 8.07
C PRO A 211 18.32 -22.53 9.16
N THR A 212 18.56 -21.77 10.22
CA THR A 212 19.13 -22.31 11.45
C THR A 212 18.03 -23.05 12.20
N ALA A 213 18.35 -24.24 12.72
CA ALA A 213 17.40 -24.98 13.55
C ALA A 213 16.96 -24.13 14.74
N PRO A 214 15.67 -24.13 15.13
CA PRO A 214 15.27 -23.50 16.38
C PRO A 214 16.12 -24.10 17.50
N ALA A 215 16.65 -23.25 18.40
CA ALA A 215 17.29 -23.72 19.61
C ALA A 215 16.29 -24.58 20.37
N GLY A 216 16.41 -25.90 20.23
CA GLY A 216 15.52 -26.86 20.87
C GLY A 216 15.57 -26.62 22.36
N THR A 217 14.42 -26.35 22.96
CA THR A 217 14.24 -26.46 24.40
C THR A 217 14.75 -27.82 24.82
N ALA A 218 15.90 -27.85 25.50
CA ALA A 218 16.45 -29.06 26.08
C ALA A 218 15.35 -29.69 26.95
N HIS A 219 14.79 -30.79 26.46
CA HIS A 219 13.85 -31.63 27.16
C HIS A 219 14.53 -32.05 28.46
N HIS A 220 14.20 -31.38 29.56
CA HIS A 220 14.65 -31.78 30.89
C HIS A 220 14.06 -33.16 31.13
N GLY A 221 14.94 -34.16 31.02
CA GLY A 221 14.63 -35.56 31.23
C GLY A 221 13.89 -35.73 32.54
N SER A 222 12.76 -36.42 32.44
CA SER A 222 11.97 -37.00 33.51
C SER A 222 12.81 -37.39 34.72
N VAL A 223 12.56 -36.72 35.86
CA VAL A 223 12.97 -37.23 37.16
C VAL A 223 12.02 -38.37 37.50
N ALA A 224 12.52 -39.60 37.34
CA ALA A 224 11.88 -40.80 37.83
C ALA A 224 11.88 -40.78 39.37
N VAL A 225 10.68 -40.89 39.97
CA VAL A 225 10.51 -41.08 41.41
C VAL A 225 10.46 -42.59 41.67
N PRO A 226 11.38 -43.18 42.47
CA PRO A 226 11.29 -44.57 42.87
C PRO A 226 10.19 -44.77 43.92
N ARG A 227 9.55 -45.94 43.87
CA ARG A 227 8.43 -46.37 44.72
C ARG A 227 8.82 -46.58 46.18
#